data_AF-A0A2W0E326-F1
#
_entry.id   AF-A0A2W0E326-F1
#
_cell.length_a   1.000
_cell.length_b   1.000
_cell.length_c   1.000
_cell.angle_alpha   90.00
_cell.angle_beta   90.00
_cell.angle_gamma   90.00
#
_symmetry.space_group_name_H-M   'P 1'
#
loop_
_entity.id
_entity.type
_entity.pdbx_description
1 polymer ?
#
loop_
_entity_poly.entity_id
_entity_poly.type
_entity_poly.pdbx_seq_one_letter_code
_entity_poly.pdbx_strand_id
1 'polypeptide(L)'
;MRRALPVLVLSAVAVVAAVVCGFALVAAGPLNPVSGWSGPAERGFVSTKSQYESMLASVHIAEVAAVVAVVAAVSAVVVAVAARRRRARP
;
A
#
# COMPACT_ATOMS: atom_id res chain seq x y z
N MET A 1 -15.29 0.12 -25.50
CA MET A 1 -14.04 0.32 -24.74
C MET A 1 -14.08 1.52 -23.77
N ARG A 2 -14.49 2.73 -24.17
CA ARG A 2 -14.43 3.95 -23.33
C ARG A 2 -15.11 3.87 -21.94
N ARG A 3 -16.13 3.02 -21.76
CA ARG A 3 -16.86 2.86 -20.48
C ARG A 3 -16.14 2.01 -19.42
N ALA A 4 -15.20 1.14 -19.83
CA ALA A 4 -14.42 0.31 -18.90
C ALA A 4 -13.10 0.98 -18.48
N LEU A 5 -12.67 1.99 -19.22
CA LEU A 5 -11.46 2.77 -18.98
C LEU A 5 -11.32 3.27 -17.53
N PRO A 6 -12.34 3.88 -16.89
CA PRO A 6 -12.19 4.36 -15.51
C PRO A 6 -11.98 3.23 -14.50
N VAL A 7 -12.64 2.07 -14.69
CA VAL A 7 -12.44 0.90 -13.81
C VAL A 7 -11.03 0.33 -13.99
N LEU A 8 -10.56 0.23 -15.24
CA LEU A 8 -9.21 -0.24 -15.55
C LEU A 8 -8.13 0.67 -14.93
N VAL A 9 -8.29 1.99 -15.06
CA VAL A 9 -7.36 2.96 -14.46
C VAL A 9 -7.34 2.84 -12.94
N LEU A 10 -8.52 2.79 -12.30
CA LEU A 10 -8.59 2.66 -10.84
C LEU A 10 -8.01 1.33 -10.35
N SER A 11 -8.24 0.23 -11.07
CA SER A 11 -7.60 -1.05 -10.75
C SER A 11 -6.09 -1.01 -10.90
N ALA A 12 -5.57 -0.35 -11.95
CA ALA A 12 -4.12 -0.21 -12.14
C ALA A 12 -3.50 0.62 -11.01
N VAL A 13 -4.14 1.73 -10.62
CA VAL A 13 -3.70 2.56 -9.48
C VAL A 13 -3.69 1.74 -8.18
N ALA A 14 -4.74 0.95 -7.93
CA ALA A 14 -4.81 0.09 -6.74
C ALA A 14 -3.67 -0.93 -6.70
N VAL A 15 -3.35 -1.56 -7.84
CA VAL A 15 -2.24 -2.52 -7.96
C VAL A 15 -0.90 -1.84 -7.71
N VAL A 16 -0.64 -0.70 -8.36
CA VAL A 16 0.62 0.04 -8.16
C VAL A 16 0.78 0.46 -6.70
N ALA A 17 -0.28 0.98 -6.08
CA ALA A 17 -0.25 1.37 -4.67
C ALA A 17 -0.01 0.17 -3.74
N ALA A 18 -0.60 -0.99 -4.01
CA ALA A 18 -0.33 -2.21 -3.25
C ALA A 18 1.12 -2.69 -3.39
N VAL A 19 1.70 -2.59 -4.59
CA VAL A 19 3.11 -2.91 -4.83
C VAL A 19 4.02 -1.96 -4.05
N VAL A 20 3.77 -0.65 -4.11
CA VAL A 20 4.52 0.36 -3.34
C VAL A 20 4.44 0.10 -1.84
N CYS A 21 3.24 -0.23 -1.33
CA CYS A 21 3.05 -0.60 0.07
C CYS A 21 3.92 -1.80 0.47
N GLY A 22 3.91 -2.87 -0.33
CA GLY A 22 4.75 -4.05 -0.08
C GLY A 22 6.25 -3.72 -0.06
N PHE A 23 6.75 -2.96 -1.04
CA PHE A 23 8.15 -2.55 -1.08
C PHE A 23 8.54 -1.66 0.11
N ALA A 24 7.67 -0.73 0.50
CA ALA A 24 7.91 0.17 1.61
C ALA A 24 7.96 -0.59 2.96
N LEU A 25 7.11 -1.60 3.14
CA LEU A 25 7.18 -2.48 4.31
C LEU A 25 8.46 -3.32 4.34
N VAL A 26 8.89 -3.86 3.19
CA VAL A 26 10.16 -4.60 3.07
C VAL A 26 11.35 -3.69 3.39
N ALA A 27 11.33 -2.43 2.94
CA ALA A 27 12.36 -1.45 3.26
C ALA A 27 12.41 -1.09 4.75
N ALA A 28 11.25 -1.06 5.42
CA ALA A 28 11.15 -0.80 6.85
C ALA A 28 11.59 -2.00 7.72
N GLY A 29 11.43 -3.24 7.24
CA GLY A 29 11.68 -4.47 7.99
C GLY A 29 13.09 -4.56 8.62
N PRO A 30 14.18 -4.41 7.84
CA PRO A 30 15.56 -4.46 8.36
C PRO A 30 15.92 -3.34 9.33
N LEU A 31 15.12 -2.27 9.39
CA LEU A 31 15.37 -1.10 10.24
C LEU A 31 14.47 -1.09 11.49
N ASN A 32 13.51 -2.03 11.60
CA ASN A 32 12.60 -2.12 12.72
C ASN A 32 13.31 -2.56 14.01
N PRO A 33 13.40 -1.69 15.04
CA PRO A 33 14.12 -2.01 16.28
C PRO A 33 13.40 -3.09 17.12
N VAL A 34 12.15 -3.42 16.80
CA VAL A 34 11.30 -4.32 17.61
C VAL A 34 10.96 -5.65 16.90
N SER A 35 11.28 -5.80 15.60
CA SER A 35 11.13 -7.12 14.97
C SER A 35 12.19 -8.04 15.55
N GLY A 36 11.75 -9.00 16.38
CA GLY A 36 12.61 -9.95 17.07
C GLY A 36 13.56 -10.64 16.09
N TRP A 37 14.77 -10.10 16.00
CA TRP A 37 15.80 -10.68 15.16
C TRP A 37 16.21 -11.99 15.85
N SER A 38 16.10 -13.09 15.12
CA SER A 38 16.47 -14.44 15.54
C SER A 38 17.99 -14.57 15.72
N GLY A 39 18.56 -13.81 16.66
CA GLY A 39 19.96 -13.77 17.01
C GLY A 39 20.13 -13.54 18.51
N PRO A 40 21.31 -13.82 19.09
CA PRO A 40 21.53 -13.73 20.53
C PRO A 40 21.18 -12.33 21.03
N ALA A 41 20.33 -12.26 22.05
CA ALA A 41 19.76 -11.04 22.63
C ALA A 41 20.80 -10.00 23.14
N GLU A 42 22.09 -10.36 23.15
CA GLU A 42 23.18 -9.53 23.63
C GLU A 42 23.69 -8.48 22.61
N ARG A 43 23.21 -8.52 21.36
CA ARG A 43 23.55 -7.51 20.34
C ARG A 43 22.39 -6.55 20.12
N GLY A 44 22.15 -5.67 21.10
CA GLY A 44 21.24 -4.54 20.92
C GLY A 44 21.74 -3.65 19.78
N PHE A 45 21.09 -3.72 18.62
CA PHE A 45 21.43 -2.88 17.48
C PHE A 45 20.81 -1.51 17.70
N VAL A 46 21.64 -0.50 17.95
CA VAL A 46 21.20 0.89 18.05
C VAL A 46 21.15 1.45 16.63
N SER A 47 19.95 1.65 16.09
CA SER A 47 19.79 2.36 14.82
C SER A 47 20.32 3.77 14.96
N THR A 48 21.11 4.25 13.99
CA THR A 48 21.42 5.67 13.94
C THR A 48 20.14 6.49 13.73
N LYS A 49 20.14 7.76 14.14
CA LYS A 49 18.97 8.64 13.93
C LYS A 49 18.47 8.62 12.47
N SER A 50 19.38 8.63 11.51
CA SER A 50 19.05 8.58 10.08
C SER A 50 18.43 7.24 9.65
N GLN A 51 18.84 6.12 10.25
CA GLN A 51 18.23 4.81 10.00
C GLN A 51 16.81 4.73 10.56
N TYR A 52 16.59 5.27 11.76
CA TYR A 52 15.26 5.33 12.38
C TYR A 52 14.29 6.24 11.61
N GLU A 53 14.74 7.43 11.19
CA GLU A 53 13.93 8.34 10.37
C GLU A 53 13.59 7.72 9.00
N SER A 54 14.54 6.99 8.40
CA SER A 54 14.32 6.28 7.14
C SER A 54 13.29 5.16 7.30
N MET A 55 13.36 4.39 8.40
CA MET A 55 12.35 3.38 8.73
C MET A 55 10.95 3.99 8.86
N LEU A 56 10.81 5.06 9.64
CA LEU A 56 9.52 5.74 9.84
C LEU A 56 8.97 6.27 8.52
N ALA A 57 9.81 6.87 7.69
CA ALA A 57 9.41 7.32 6.36
C ALA A 57 8.90 6.15 5.50
N SER A 58 9.59 5.02 5.49
CA SER A 58 9.14 3.82 4.78
C SER A 58 7.80 3.30 5.32
N VAL A 59 7.59 3.28 6.64
CA VAL A 59 6.30 2.90 7.24
C VAL A 59 5.19 3.86 6.82
N HIS A 60 5.41 5.17 6.90
CA HIS A 60 4.40 6.16 6.49
C HIS A 60 4.07 6.05 5.00
N ILE A 61 5.06 5.81 4.14
CA ILE A 61 4.83 5.56 2.71
C ILE A 61 3.95 4.31 2.53
N ALA A 62 4.21 3.23 3.28
CA ALA A 62 3.40 2.02 3.23
C ALA A 62 1.94 2.29 3.64
N GLU A 63 1.73 3.01 4.74
CA GLU A 63 0.40 3.38 5.23
C GLU A 63 -0.39 4.20 4.21
N VAL A 64 0.24 5.25 3.66
CA VAL A 64 -0.38 6.09 2.63
C VAL A 64 -0.70 5.27 1.38
N ALA A 65 0.23 4.43 0.92
CA ALA A 65 0.03 3.57 -0.23
C ALA A 65 -1.11 2.56 -0.01
N ALA A 66 -1.23 1.99 1.19
CA ALA A 66 -2.33 1.11 1.55
C ALA A 66 -3.69 1.84 1.46
N VAL A 67 -3.79 3.05 2.01
CA VAL A 67 -5.01 3.87 1.93
C VAL A 67 -5.38 4.16 0.46
N VAL A 68 -4.41 4.57 -0.35
CA VAL A 68 -4.62 4.82 -1.79
C VAL A 68 -5.12 3.56 -2.49
N ALA A 69 -4.52 2.40 -2.21
CA ALA A 69 -4.94 1.13 -2.80
C ALA A 69 -6.41 0.80 -2.47
N VAL A 70 -6.80 0.96 -1.20
CA VAL A 70 -8.18 0.70 -0.74
C VAL A 70 -9.16 1.67 -1.39
N VAL A 71 -8.87 2.97 -1.40
CA VAL A 71 -9.75 3.98 -2.02
C VAL A 71 -9.92 3.73 -3.52
N ALA A 72 -8.83 3.41 -4.22
CA ALA A 72 -8.86 3.10 -5.64
C ALA A 72 -9.68 1.82 -5.92
N ALA A 73 -9.55 0.78 -5.09
CA ALA A 73 -10.33 -0.44 -5.22
C ALA A 73 -11.83 -0.20 -4.96
N VAL A 74 -12.18 0.50 -3.87
CA VAL A 74 -13.58 0.81 -3.53
C VAL A 74 -14.23 1.66 -4.61
N SER A 75 -13.54 2.68 -5.12
CA SER A 75 -14.04 3.51 -6.20
C SER A 75 -14.22 2.71 -7.50
N ALA A 76 -13.31 1.80 -7.84
CA ALA A 76 -13.47 0.89 -8.99
C ALA A 76 -14.74 0.04 -8.86
N VAL A 77 -15.01 -0.52 -7.68
CA VAL A 77 -16.21 -1.30 -7.38
C VAL A 77 -17.47 -0.45 -7.52
N VAL A 78 -17.50 0.74 -6.93
CA VAL A 78 -18.65 1.65 -7.01
C VAL A 78 -18.95 2.02 -8.45
N VAL A 79 -17.93 2.38 -9.24
CA VAL A 79 -18.09 2.70 -10.67
C VAL A 79 -18.60 1.50 -11.45
N ALA A 80 -18.04 0.30 -11.23
CA ALA A 80 -18.48 -0.91 -11.90
C ALA A 80 -19.95 -1.26 -11.57
N VAL A 81 -20.33 -1.17 -10.29
CA VAL A 81 -21.70 -1.41 -9.83
C VAL A 81 -22.65 -0.36 -10.39
N ALA A 82 -22.29 0.92 -10.36
CA ALA A 82 -23.11 2.00 -10.92
C ALA A 82 -23.30 1.82 -12.44
N ALA A 83 -22.25 1.47 -13.18
CA ALA A 83 -22.34 1.18 -14.61
C ALA A 83 -23.25 -0.02 -14.90
N ARG A 84 -23.19 -1.07 -14.07
CA ARG A 84 -24.07 -2.24 -14.17
C ARG A 84 -25.53 -1.88 -13.88
N ARG A 85 -25.78 -1.12 -12.81
CA ARG A 85 -27.14 -0.65 -12.43
C ARG A 85 -27.78 0.23 -13.51
N ARG A 86 -27.00 1.13 -14.14
CA ARG A 86 -27.49 1.95 -15.25
C ARG A 86 -27.87 1.14 -16.49
N ARG A 87 -27.21 0.01 -16.75
CA ARG A 87 -27.58 -0.89 -17.87
C ARG A 87 -28.81 -1.75 -17.57
N ALA A 88 -29.10 -2.01 -16.30
CA ALA A 88 -30.23 -2.86 -15.89
C ALA A 88 -31.54 -2.08 -15.73
N ARG A 89 -31.51 -0.74 -15.77
CA ARG A 89 -32.72 0.09 -15.85
C ARG A 89 -33.10 0.25 -17.33
N PRO A 90 -34.33 -0.14 -17.73
CA PRO A 90 -34.82 0.01 -19.10
C PRO A 90 -34.96 1.48 -19.51
#